data_AF-A0A954B9Y9-F1
#
_entry.id   AF-A0A954B9Y9-F1
#
_cell.length_a   1.000
_cell.length_b   1.000
_cell.length_c   1.000
_cell.angle_alpha   90.00
_cell.angle_beta   90.00
_cell.angle_gamma   90.00
#
_symmetry.space_group_name_H-M   'P 1'
#
loop_
_entity.id
_entity.type
_entity.pdbx_description
1 polymer ?
#
loop_
_entity_poly.entity_id
_entity_poly.type
_entity_poly.pdbx_seq_one_letter_code
_entity_poly.pdbx_strand_id
1 'polypeptide(L)'
;MTTSPSDKPKRFYKEAAAEQMPGGWTVTLDGRSIKTPARAALCLPSQRLARAIAAEWNDQGEAIDLVGMHLTRLANVAIDRTPEARDEMADELARYCETDLLCHLAEGPLELVEREEAYWRPVREWAGQ
;
A
#
# COMPACT_ATOMS: atom_id res chain seq x y z
N MET A 1 3.31 -21.18 14.55
CA MET A 1 4.70 -21.26 14.09
C MET A 1 5.34 -19.91 14.34
N THR A 2 6.20 -19.83 15.36
CA THR A 2 6.91 -18.61 15.76
C THR A 2 8.13 -18.45 14.85
N THR A 3 8.11 -17.44 13.97
CA THR A 3 9.24 -17.11 13.09
C THR A 3 10.37 -16.51 13.93
N SER A 4 11.54 -17.16 13.90
CA SER A 4 12.76 -16.72 14.57
C SER A 4 13.26 -15.36 14.04
N PRO A 5 13.83 -14.48 14.88
CA PRO A 5 14.34 -13.19 14.46
C PRO A 5 15.76 -13.31 13.88
N SER A 6 15.93 -13.46 12.55
CA SER A 6 17.27 -13.35 11.92
C SER A 6 17.35 -13.12 10.39
N ASP A 7 16.26 -13.01 9.62
CA ASP A 7 16.35 -12.93 8.13
C ASP A 7 16.16 -11.52 7.53
N LYS A 8 16.32 -10.45 8.33
CA LYS A 8 16.26 -9.09 7.79
C LYS A 8 17.60 -8.71 7.12
N PRO A 9 17.62 -8.32 5.82
CA PRO A 9 18.86 -7.94 5.16
C PRO A 9 19.45 -6.69 5.82
N LYS A 10 20.78 -6.67 5.98
CA LYS A 10 21.47 -5.50 6.53
C LYS A 10 21.30 -4.29 5.60
N ARG A 11 21.15 -3.10 6.18
CA ARG A 11 21.18 -1.84 5.42
C ARG A 11 22.57 -1.70 4.78
N PHE A 12 22.58 -1.52 3.46
CA PHE A 12 23.81 -1.49 2.64
C PHE A 12 24.03 -0.14 1.96
N TYR A 13 23.18 0.85 2.24
CA TYR A 13 23.18 2.18 1.65
C TYR A 13 23.18 3.26 2.74
N LYS A 14 23.70 4.43 2.42
CA LYS A 14 23.70 5.59 3.32
C LYS A 14 22.46 6.44 3.12
N GLU A 15 22.10 6.73 1.89
CA GLU A 15 21.01 7.65 1.55
C GLU A 15 20.08 7.05 0.50
N ALA A 16 18.78 7.27 0.69
CA ALA A 16 17.76 7.05 -0.31
C ALA A 16 17.22 8.39 -0.81
N ALA A 17 17.12 8.57 -2.12
CA ALA A 17 16.66 9.81 -2.72
C ALA A 17 15.58 9.56 -3.78
N ALA A 18 14.67 10.53 -3.92
CA ALA A 18 13.69 10.54 -5.01
C ALA A 18 14.30 11.25 -6.22
N GLU A 19 14.36 10.56 -7.35
CA GLU A 19 14.98 11.08 -8.57
C GLU A 19 14.02 11.00 -9.75
N GLN A 20 14.15 11.93 -10.68
CA GLN A 20 13.36 11.94 -11.91
C GLN A 20 13.94 10.91 -12.89
N MET A 21 13.07 10.18 -13.59
CA MET A 21 13.46 9.22 -14.62
C MET A 21 12.53 9.34 -15.84
N PRO A 22 12.89 8.77 -17.01
CA PRO A 22 11.96 8.69 -18.13
C PRO A 22 10.65 8.02 -17.71
N GLY A 23 9.52 8.71 -17.94
CA GLY A 23 8.18 8.21 -17.61
C GLY A 23 7.70 8.46 -16.17
N GLY A 24 8.53 9.03 -15.28
CA GLY A 24 8.09 9.34 -13.93
C GLY A 24 9.23 9.62 -12.94
N TRP A 25 9.14 8.98 -11.78
CA TRP A 25 10.07 9.13 -10.67
C TRP A 25 10.55 7.77 -10.18
N THR A 26 11.73 7.71 -9.59
CA THR A 26 12.26 6.50 -8.98
C THR A 26 12.85 6.81 -7.61
N VAL A 27 13.28 5.75 -6.92
CA VAL A 27 14.08 5.85 -5.70
C VAL A 27 15.46 5.30 -5.99
N THR A 28 16.48 6.05 -5.61
CA THR A 28 17.87 5.62 -5.67
C THR A 28 18.39 5.33 -4.26
N LEU A 29 19.28 4.35 -4.15
CA LEU A 29 20.08 4.08 -2.96
C LEU A 29 21.53 4.40 -3.30
N ASP A 30 22.12 5.40 -2.64
CA ASP A 30 23.43 5.96 -2.96
C ASP A 30 23.60 6.23 -4.48
N GLY A 31 22.57 6.81 -5.10
CA GLY A 31 22.53 7.16 -6.52
C GLY A 31 22.23 5.99 -7.48
N ARG A 32 21.96 4.78 -6.98
CA ARG A 32 21.58 3.63 -7.81
C ARG A 32 20.08 3.36 -7.73
N SER A 33 19.39 3.43 -8.86
CA SER A 33 17.94 3.15 -8.92
C SER A 33 17.61 1.73 -8.47
N ILE A 34 16.62 1.62 -7.60
CA ILE A 34 16.11 0.31 -7.16
C ILE A 34 15.14 -0.27 -8.18
N LYS A 35 14.98 -1.59 -8.09
CA LYS A 35 14.07 -2.36 -8.92
C LYS A 35 13.04 -3.06 -8.05
N THR A 36 11.92 -3.41 -8.66
CA THR A 36 10.93 -4.28 -8.03
C THR A 36 11.48 -5.70 -7.86
N PRO A 37 10.87 -6.56 -7.01
CA PRO A 37 11.24 -7.97 -6.89
C PRO A 37 11.24 -8.73 -8.22
N ALA A 38 10.31 -8.44 -9.14
CA ALA A 38 10.30 -9.01 -10.49
C ALA A 38 11.35 -8.39 -11.44
N ARG A 39 12.26 -7.56 -10.91
CA ARG A 39 13.34 -6.85 -11.63
C ARG A 39 12.85 -5.80 -12.63
N ALA A 40 11.61 -5.35 -12.51
CA ALA A 40 11.11 -4.21 -13.26
C ALA A 40 11.69 -2.88 -12.73
N ALA A 41 11.66 -1.84 -13.56
CA ALA A 41 12.02 -0.51 -13.10
C ALA A 41 10.96 0.02 -12.12
N LEU A 42 11.38 0.56 -10.97
CA LEU A 42 10.49 1.25 -10.05
C LEU A 42 10.17 2.64 -10.62
N CYS A 43 9.18 2.71 -11.51
CA CYS A 43 8.68 3.94 -12.11
C CYS A 43 7.38 4.36 -11.41
N LEU A 44 7.45 5.46 -10.65
CA LEU A 44 6.40 6.00 -9.83
C LEU A 44 5.75 7.22 -10.52
N PRO A 45 4.42 7.39 -10.43
CA PRO A 45 3.70 8.43 -11.16
C PRO A 45 3.93 9.85 -10.61
N SER A 46 4.50 10.01 -9.41
CA SER A 46 4.67 11.34 -8.81
C SER A 46 5.91 11.45 -7.93
N GLN A 47 6.48 12.66 -7.89
CA GLN A 47 7.58 13.00 -6.98
C GLN A 47 7.21 12.78 -5.52
N ARG A 48 5.96 13.10 -5.15
CA ARG A 48 5.49 12.98 -3.77
C ARG A 48 5.52 11.52 -3.30
N LEU A 49 5.08 10.58 -4.13
CA LEU A 49 5.15 9.16 -3.81
C LEU A 49 6.61 8.67 -3.75
N ALA A 50 7.45 9.09 -4.69
CA ALA A 50 8.88 8.74 -4.67
C ALA A 50 9.59 9.25 -3.40
N ARG A 51 9.30 10.48 -2.97
CA ARG A 51 9.83 11.04 -1.71
C ARG A 51 9.36 10.26 -0.49
N ALA A 52 8.09 9.87 -0.45
CA ALA A 52 7.55 9.09 0.66
C ALA A 52 8.18 7.69 0.73
N ILE A 53 8.37 7.02 -0.42
CA ILE A 53 9.08 5.73 -0.49
C ILE A 53 10.55 5.91 -0.09
N ALA A 54 11.24 6.94 -0.59
CA ALA A 54 12.63 7.23 -0.19
C ALA A 54 12.75 7.48 1.33
N ALA A 55 11.74 8.13 1.95
CA ALA A 55 11.69 8.27 3.39
C ALA A 55 11.58 6.92 4.13
N GLU A 56 10.77 5.97 3.63
CA GLU A 56 10.73 4.61 4.20
C GLU A 56 12.11 3.92 4.16
N TRP A 57 12.85 4.07 3.07
CA TRP A 57 14.22 3.55 2.96
C TRP A 57 15.17 4.27 3.92
N ASN A 58 15.09 5.60 4.04
CA ASN A 58 15.95 6.34 4.97
C ASN A 58 15.69 6.00 6.45
N ASP A 59 14.45 5.65 6.81
CA ASP A 59 14.04 5.30 8.17
C ASP A 59 14.53 3.90 8.64
N GLN A 60 15.10 3.10 7.73
CA GLN A 60 15.60 1.77 8.08
C GLN A 60 16.80 1.84 9.02
N GLY A 61 16.79 1.04 10.08
CA GLY A 61 17.94 0.91 10.99
C GLY A 61 19.09 0.08 10.39
N GLU A 62 19.82 -0.65 11.25
CA GLU A 62 20.90 -1.54 10.81
C GLU A 62 20.40 -2.70 9.93
N ALA A 63 19.15 -3.12 10.13
CA ALA A 63 18.48 -4.15 9.35
C ALA A 63 17.23 -3.56 8.69
N ILE A 64 17.03 -3.92 7.42
CA ILE A 64 15.89 -3.47 6.61
C ILE A 64 14.66 -4.29 7.00
N ASP A 65 13.63 -3.62 7.51
CA ASP A 65 12.32 -4.18 7.78
C ASP A 65 11.40 -4.03 6.58
N LEU A 66 11.48 -5.01 5.66
CA LEU A 66 10.63 -5.03 4.48
C LEU A 66 9.14 -5.00 4.81
N VAL A 67 8.70 -5.56 5.94
CA VAL A 67 7.28 -5.60 6.31
C VAL A 67 6.77 -4.20 6.64
N GLY A 68 7.60 -3.38 7.30
CA GLY A 68 7.30 -2.00 7.68
C GLY A 68 7.27 -1.00 6.51
N MET A 69 7.85 -1.35 5.36
CA MET A 69 7.93 -0.50 4.17
C MET A 69 6.66 -0.60 3.30
N HIS A 70 5.55 -0.07 3.81
CA HIS A 70 4.21 -0.25 3.24
C HIS A 70 4.08 0.32 1.83
N LEU A 71 4.55 1.55 1.59
CA LEU A 71 4.47 2.20 0.28
C LEU A 71 5.35 1.49 -0.74
N THR A 72 6.56 1.07 -0.34
CA THR A 72 7.45 0.27 -1.17
C THR A 72 6.78 -1.04 -1.59
N ARG A 73 6.15 -1.76 -0.64
CA ARG A 73 5.43 -3.00 -0.91
C ARG A 73 4.24 -2.80 -1.85
N LEU A 74 3.44 -1.76 -1.63
CA LEU A 74 2.31 -1.42 -2.50
C LEU A 74 2.77 -1.07 -3.91
N ALA A 75 3.84 -0.29 -4.06
CA ALA A 75 4.41 0.05 -5.36
C ALA A 75 4.92 -1.19 -6.11
N ASN A 76 5.58 -2.11 -5.41
CA ASN A 76 6.03 -3.38 -5.99
C ASN A 76 4.85 -4.20 -6.53
N VAL A 77 3.77 -4.37 -5.75
CA VAL A 77 2.57 -5.09 -6.20
C VAL A 77 1.91 -4.40 -7.40
N ALA A 78 1.79 -3.07 -7.33
CA ALA A 78 1.19 -2.27 -8.39
C ALA A 78 1.93 -2.39 -9.73
N ILE A 79 3.25 -2.59 -9.70
CA ILE A 79 4.08 -2.73 -10.91
C ILE A 79 4.17 -4.18 -11.36
N ASP A 80 4.41 -5.11 -10.45
CA ASP A 80 4.75 -6.49 -10.79
C ASP A 80 3.51 -7.38 -11.03
N ARG A 81 2.38 -7.09 -10.39
CA ARG A 81 1.19 -7.97 -10.38
C ARG A 81 -0.06 -7.32 -10.94
N THR A 82 -0.34 -6.08 -10.56
CA THR A 82 -1.58 -5.40 -10.94
C THR A 82 -1.82 -5.30 -12.45
N PRO A 83 -0.83 -5.14 -13.34
CA PRO A 83 -1.09 -5.07 -14.78
C PRO A 83 -1.75 -6.34 -15.35
N GLU A 84 -1.39 -7.51 -14.83
CA GLU A 84 -1.93 -8.80 -15.29
C GLU A 84 -3.24 -9.16 -14.60
N ALA A 85 -3.43 -8.73 -13.35
CA ALA A 85 -4.59 -9.09 -12.52
C ALA A 85 -5.62 -7.97 -12.36
N ARG A 86 -5.52 -6.87 -13.12
CA ARG A 86 -6.30 -5.64 -12.87
C ARG A 86 -7.80 -5.88 -12.82
N ASP A 87 -8.33 -6.58 -13.82
CA ASP A 87 -9.77 -6.79 -13.95
C ASP A 87 -10.26 -7.78 -12.89
N GLU A 88 -9.51 -8.85 -12.63
CA GLU A 88 -9.82 -9.81 -11.55
C GLU A 88 -9.82 -9.14 -10.16
N MET A 89 -8.85 -8.26 -9.90
CA MET A 89 -8.78 -7.49 -8.65
C MET A 89 -9.95 -6.51 -8.53
N ALA A 90 -10.36 -5.88 -9.64
CA ALA A 90 -11.51 -4.98 -9.65
C ALA A 90 -12.82 -5.75 -9.40
N ASP A 91 -12.99 -6.92 -10.02
CA ASP A 91 -14.14 -7.80 -9.78
C ASP A 91 -14.17 -8.31 -8.35
N GLU A 92 -13.01 -8.68 -7.78
CA GLU A 92 -12.91 -9.07 -6.38
C GLU A 92 -13.31 -7.94 -5.44
N LEU A 93 -12.83 -6.73 -5.69
CA LEU A 93 -13.21 -5.56 -4.91
C LEU A 93 -14.72 -5.29 -5.02
N ALA A 94 -15.30 -5.40 -6.21
CA ALA A 94 -16.74 -5.21 -6.42
C ALA A 94 -17.58 -6.23 -5.64
N ARG A 95 -17.12 -7.49 -5.51
CA ARG A 95 -17.79 -8.51 -4.69
C ARG A 95 -17.88 -8.13 -3.20
N TYR A 96 -16.91 -7.38 -2.67
CA TYR A 96 -17.02 -6.88 -1.29
C TYR A 96 -18.20 -5.91 -1.12
N CYS A 97 -18.56 -5.15 -2.17
CA CYS A 97 -19.72 -4.26 -2.12
C CYS A 97 -21.05 -5.03 -2.02
N GLU A 98 -21.11 -6.28 -2.50
CA GLU A 98 -22.30 -7.14 -2.36
C GLU A 98 -22.58 -7.55 -0.90
N THR A 99 -21.55 -7.49 -0.05
CA THR A 99 -21.59 -7.89 1.37
C THR A 99 -20.99 -6.81 2.27
N ASP A 100 -21.16 -5.55 1.86
CA ASP A 100 -20.54 -4.42 2.53
C ASP A 100 -21.01 -4.33 3.99
N LEU A 101 -20.06 -4.18 4.91
CA LEU A 101 -20.32 -4.06 6.35
C LEU A 101 -21.39 -3.00 6.64
N LEU A 102 -21.36 -1.88 5.93
CA LEU A 102 -22.27 -0.76 6.17
C LEU A 102 -23.71 -1.09 5.75
N CYS A 103 -23.92 -2.14 4.96
CA CYS A 103 -25.23 -2.60 4.51
C CYS A 103 -25.83 -3.68 5.43
N HIS A 104 -25.07 -4.21 6.38
CA HIS A 104 -25.49 -5.24 7.33
C HIS A 104 -25.67 -4.65 8.74
N LEU A 105 -26.79 -3.94 8.92
CA LEU A 105 -27.11 -3.30 10.20
C LEU A 105 -27.55 -4.28 11.27
N ALA A 106 -27.18 -4.01 12.51
CA ALA A 106 -27.69 -4.70 13.67
C ALA A 106 -29.20 -4.43 13.83
N GLU A 107 -29.93 -5.43 14.32
CA GLU A 107 -31.33 -5.28 14.74
C GLU A 107 -31.44 -4.91 16.24
N GLY A 108 -30.33 -5.01 16.97
CA GLY A 108 -30.25 -4.70 18.39
C GLY A 108 -28.86 -5.01 18.98
N PRO A 109 -28.56 -4.54 20.21
CA PRO A 109 -29.40 -3.68 21.06
C PRO A 109 -29.56 -2.26 20.48
N LEU A 110 -30.57 -1.51 20.94
CA LEU A 110 -30.91 -0.17 20.42
C LEU A 110 -29.69 0.77 20.37
N GLU A 111 -28.84 0.74 21.39
CA GLU A 111 -27.62 1.55 21.44
C GLU A 111 -26.64 1.27 20.28
N LEU A 112 -26.58 0.03 19.80
CA LEU A 112 -25.77 -0.32 18.63
C LEU A 112 -26.41 0.19 17.34
N VAL A 113 -27.73 -0.03 17.19
CA VAL A 113 -28.51 0.46 16.04
C VAL A 113 -28.35 1.97 15.88
N GLU A 114 -28.52 2.73 16.96
CA GLU A 114 -28.38 4.19 16.94
C GLU A 114 -26.97 4.64 16.57
N ARG A 115 -25.94 3.91 17.02
CA ARG A 115 -24.54 4.20 16.68
C ARG A 115 -24.23 3.88 15.22
N GLU A 116 -24.62 2.69 14.74
CA GLU A 116 -24.44 2.32 13.34
C GLU A 116 -25.15 3.32 12.44
N GLU A 117 -26.38 3.70 12.76
CA GLU A 117 -27.11 4.70 12.00
C GLU A 117 -26.44 6.08 12.01
N ALA A 118 -25.99 6.56 13.17
CA ALA A 118 -25.33 7.86 13.29
C ALA A 118 -24.04 7.95 12.47
N TYR A 119 -23.24 6.87 12.41
CA TYR A 119 -21.92 6.89 11.77
C TYR A 119 -21.89 6.31 10.36
N TRP A 120 -22.75 5.34 10.04
CA TRP A 120 -22.71 4.63 8.75
C TRP A 120 -23.70 5.20 7.73
N ARG A 121 -24.83 5.76 8.15
CA ARG A 121 -25.81 6.39 7.25
C ARG A 121 -25.18 7.45 6.33
N PRO A 122 -24.33 8.39 6.80
CA PRO A 122 -23.76 9.40 5.91
C PRO A 122 -22.93 8.82 4.76
N VAL A 123 -22.22 7.71 5.02
CA VAL A 123 -21.42 7.02 4.00
C VAL A 123 -22.32 6.31 2.98
N ARG A 124 -23.39 5.65 3.45
CA ARG A 124 -24.37 4.98 2.59
C ARG A 124 -25.16 5.97 1.73
N GLU A 125 -25.56 7.09 2.31
CA GLU A 125 -26.27 8.16 1.60
C GLU A 125 -25.38 8.83 0.55
N TRP A 126 -24.10 9.05 0.84
CA TRP A 126 -23.13 9.52 -0.16
C TRP A 126 -22.96 8.51 -1.29
N ALA A 127 -22.80 7.22 -0.98
CA ALA A 127 -22.59 6.18 -1.98
C ALA A 127 -23.82 5.92 -2.87
N GLY A 128 -25.02 6.24 -2.39
CA GLY A 128 -26.27 6.09 -3.14
C GLY A 128 -26.64 7.27 -4.05
N GLN A 129 -25.81 8.32 -4.12
CA GLN A 129 -25.96 9.46 -5.04
C GLN A 129 -25.54 9.09 -6.46
#